data_AF-A0AAP2G9X5-F1
#
_entry.id   AF-A0AAP2G9X5-F1
#
_cell.length_a   1.000
_cell.length_b   1.000
_cell.length_c   1.000
_cell.angle_alpha   90.00
_cell.angle_beta   90.00
_cell.angle_gamma   90.00
#
_symmetry.space_group_name_H-M   'P 1'
#
loop_
_entity.id
_entity.type
_entity.pdbx_description
1 polymer ?
#
loop_
_entity_poly.entity_id
_entity_poly.type
_entity_poly.pdbx_seq_one_letter_code
_entity_poly.pdbx_strand_id
1 'polypeptide(L)'
;MDREPTSAFASPEERAAATARGPRDRISLRDYIVDVEIGAFQAERGATQRVQFNVVVELAHADEPIDDDVDRIVSYDTLTDAIAASLAEERLNLLETLAEQIARRVLSEPRARRIFVRIEKLDRGPFRLGVEIMREQGGAEGLTPVEVLAPPPAVVFVSNAAMADARFGGWLDQLESLGIPLILTVEASGIAAPQSAGRMAQRRIDLLAIEQNAWVLAGRDDRCLVVDSRTEFEYAAKTGQTTVWAPSKMVLDAVEPAPHDLGDPGQMLGWLATHMEAVARYALSDQAIDGAVHLPLVDDLPLGG
;
A
#
# COMPACT_ATOMS: atom_id res chain seq x y z
N MET A 1 3.56 34.90 -12.19
CA MET A 1 3.93 34.88 -10.76
C MET A 1 3.26 33.64 -10.19
N ASP A 2 4.00 32.52 -10.19
CA ASP A 2 3.47 31.21 -9.80
C ASP A 2 3.03 31.20 -8.33
N ARG A 3 1.72 31.07 -8.14
CA ARG A 3 1.03 30.95 -6.84
C ARG A 3 0.87 29.49 -6.39
N GLU A 4 1.66 28.57 -6.94
CA GLU A 4 1.50 27.13 -6.67
C GLU A 4 1.74 26.70 -5.21
N PRO A 5 2.76 27.18 -4.46
CA PRO A 5 3.04 26.61 -3.15
C PRO A 5 2.04 27.01 -2.05
N THR A 6 1.32 28.14 -2.19
CA THR A 6 0.36 28.60 -1.17
C THR A 6 -1.03 27.98 -1.32
N SER A 7 -1.39 27.53 -2.52
CA SER A 7 -2.71 26.95 -2.80
C SER A 7 -2.75 25.41 -2.69
N ALA A 8 -1.61 24.76 -2.47
CA ALA A 8 -1.52 23.30 -2.37
C ALA A 8 -2.41 22.69 -1.27
N PHE A 9 -2.67 23.43 -0.19
CA PHE A 9 -3.54 23.02 0.93
C PHE A 9 -4.96 23.61 0.86
N ALA A 10 -5.24 24.46 -0.12
CA ALA A 10 -6.55 25.08 -0.30
C ALA A 10 -7.56 24.04 -0.84
N SER A 11 -8.85 24.28 -0.65
CA SER A 11 -9.90 23.40 -1.19
C SER A 11 -9.77 23.26 -2.73
N PRO A 12 -10.26 22.16 -3.34
CA PRO A 12 -10.21 21.98 -4.79
C PRO A 12 -10.81 23.17 -5.56
N GLU A 13 -11.79 23.86 -4.98
CA GLU A 13 -12.42 25.03 -5.58
C GLU A 13 -11.56 26.28 -5.55
N GLU A 14 -10.89 26.54 -4.43
CA GLU A 14 -9.94 27.65 -4.31
C GLU A 14 -8.78 27.46 -5.28
N ARG A 15 -8.34 26.21 -5.46
CA ARG A 15 -7.32 25.86 -6.47
C ARG A 15 -7.84 26.03 -7.90
N ALA A 16 -9.05 25.58 -8.18
CA ALA A 16 -9.69 25.81 -9.47
C ALA A 16 -9.78 27.32 -9.75
N ALA A 17 -10.23 28.12 -8.78
CA ALA A 17 -10.32 29.58 -8.91
C ALA A 17 -8.93 30.22 -9.13
N ALA A 18 -7.93 29.82 -8.34
CA ALA A 18 -6.58 30.36 -8.41
C ALA A 18 -5.84 30.02 -9.71
N THR A 19 -6.20 28.91 -10.37
CA THR A 19 -5.57 28.43 -11.60
C THR A 19 -6.47 28.58 -12.84
N ALA A 20 -7.56 29.34 -12.73
CA ALA A 20 -8.47 29.61 -13.85
C ALA A 20 -7.77 30.42 -14.94
N ARG A 21 -7.90 29.96 -16.21
CA ARG A 21 -7.32 30.64 -17.39
C ARG A 21 -8.34 31.53 -18.14
N GLY A 22 -9.54 31.68 -17.62
CA GLY A 22 -10.67 32.42 -18.20
C GLY A 22 -11.99 32.06 -17.52
N PRO A 23 -13.11 32.72 -17.87
CA PRO A 23 -14.42 32.36 -17.33
C PRO A 23 -14.80 30.95 -17.78
N ARG A 24 -15.10 30.08 -16.81
CA ARG A 24 -15.60 28.72 -17.02
C ARG A 24 -16.69 28.43 -16.00
N ASP A 25 -17.71 27.72 -16.45
CA ASP A 25 -18.76 27.21 -15.57
C ASP A 25 -18.21 26.04 -14.75
N ARG A 26 -18.75 25.84 -13.54
CA ARG A 26 -18.25 24.82 -12.61
C ARG A 26 -19.37 24.04 -11.99
N ILE A 27 -19.15 22.74 -11.87
CA ILE A 27 -19.91 21.87 -10.98
C ILE A 27 -18.95 21.30 -9.93
N SER A 28 -19.43 21.14 -8.71
CA SER A 28 -18.64 20.55 -7.63
C SER A 28 -19.47 19.59 -6.78
N LEU A 29 -18.78 18.54 -6.30
CA LEU A 29 -19.25 17.58 -5.32
C LEU A 29 -18.36 17.71 -4.09
N ARG A 30 -18.96 17.83 -2.91
CA ARG A 30 -18.23 18.02 -1.65
C ARG A 30 -18.65 17.03 -0.60
N ASP A 31 -17.69 16.70 0.25
CA ASP A 31 -17.90 15.90 1.45
C ASP A 31 -18.69 14.60 1.18
N TYR A 32 -18.55 14.05 -0.03
CA TYR A 32 -19.26 12.83 -0.42
C TYR A 32 -18.54 11.65 0.19
N ILE A 33 -19.13 11.03 1.21
CA ILE A 33 -18.50 9.96 1.99
C ILE A 33 -19.13 8.63 1.59
N VAL A 34 -18.29 7.67 1.23
CA VAL A 34 -18.69 6.30 0.89
C VAL A 34 -17.82 5.32 1.66
N ASP A 35 -18.42 4.22 2.12
CA ASP A 35 -17.69 3.07 2.66
C ASP A 35 -17.10 2.27 1.50
N VAL A 36 -15.77 2.20 1.44
CA VAL A 36 -15.05 1.56 0.34
C VAL A 36 -14.04 0.56 0.87
N GLU A 37 -14.01 -0.62 0.27
CA GLU A 37 -12.94 -1.60 0.46
C GLU A 37 -11.75 -1.23 -0.46
N ILE A 38 -10.87 -0.34 -0.01
CA ILE A 38 -9.74 0.17 -0.83
C ILE A 38 -8.44 0.19 -0.04
N GLY A 39 -7.39 -0.37 -0.63
CA GLY A 39 -6.15 -0.50 0.09
C GLY A 39 -5.15 -1.48 -0.47
N ALA A 40 -3.89 -1.06 -0.53
CA ALA A 40 -2.76 -1.90 -0.93
C ALA A 40 -2.29 -2.80 0.22
N PHE A 41 -2.65 -2.48 1.46
CA PHE A 41 -2.20 -3.22 2.64
C PHE A 41 -3.06 -4.47 2.87
N GLN A 42 -2.42 -5.59 3.23
CA GLN A 42 -3.15 -6.81 3.62
C GLN A 42 -4.18 -6.57 4.74
N ALA A 43 -3.85 -5.72 5.72
CA ALA A 43 -4.75 -5.36 6.81
C ALA A 43 -6.03 -4.62 6.35
N GLU A 44 -6.06 -4.08 5.13
CA GLU A 44 -7.24 -3.45 4.54
C GLU A 44 -8.10 -4.43 3.72
N ARG A 45 -7.73 -5.71 3.67
CA ARG A 45 -8.53 -6.73 2.97
C ARG A 45 -9.68 -7.18 3.87
N GLY A 46 -10.90 -7.18 3.32
CA GLY A 46 -12.10 -7.56 4.05
C GLY A 46 -12.64 -6.50 5.02
N ALA A 47 -12.08 -5.29 5.04
CA ALA A 47 -12.55 -4.16 5.85
C ALA A 47 -12.89 -2.94 4.97
N THR A 48 -14.04 -2.32 5.23
CA THR A 48 -14.42 -1.06 4.58
C THR A 48 -13.88 0.15 5.35
N GLN A 49 -13.54 1.22 4.65
CA GLN A 49 -13.08 2.48 5.21
C GLN A 49 -13.94 3.63 4.68
N ARG A 50 -14.20 4.66 5.51
CA ARG A 50 -14.87 5.86 5.03
C ARG A 50 -13.92 6.69 4.19
N VAL A 51 -14.27 6.83 2.93
CA VAL A 51 -13.53 7.62 1.94
C VAL A 51 -14.37 8.82 1.55
N GLN A 52 -13.80 10.01 1.70
CA GLN A 52 -14.41 11.27 1.31
C GLN A 52 -13.90 11.69 -0.08
N PHE A 53 -14.82 12.08 -0.95
CA PHE A 53 -14.56 12.60 -2.28
C PHE A 53 -14.94 14.08 -2.35
N ASN A 54 -14.02 14.89 -2.86
CA ASN A 54 -14.26 16.28 -3.24
C ASN A 54 -13.83 16.46 -4.70
N VAL A 55 -14.78 16.81 -5.57
CA VAL A 55 -14.56 16.88 -7.02
C VAL A 55 -15.00 18.24 -7.54
N VAL A 56 -14.18 18.86 -8.37
CA VAL A 56 -14.51 20.10 -9.08
C VAL A 56 -14.25 19.89 -10.56
N VAL A 57 -15.24 20.19 -11.39
CA VAL A 57 -15.12 20.10 -12.84
C VAL A 57 -15.35 21.47 -13.45
N GLU A 58 -14.40 21.93 -14.24
CA GLU A 58 -14.58 23.10 -15.10
C GLU A 58 -15.13 22.65 -16.45
N LEU A 59 -16.24 23.28 -16.83
CA LEU A 59 -16.96 23.01 -18.07
C LEU A 59 -16.67 24.09 -19.11
N ALA A 60 -16.78 23.72 -20.38
CA ALA A 60 -16.92 24.71 -21.45
C ALA A 60 -18.22 25.50 -21.26
N HIS A 61 -18.15 26.80 -21.57
CA HIS A 61 -19.32 27.67 -21.53
C HIS A 61 -20.41 27.14 -22.46
N ALA A 62 -21.68 27.28 -22.05
CA ALA A 62 -22.80 26.99 -22.94
C ALA A 62 -22.93 28.14 -23.94
N ASP A 63 -22.84 27.85 -25.24
CA ASP A 63 -23.01 28.87 -26.28
C ASP A 63 -24.50 29.27 -26.49
N GLU A 64 -25.44 28.51 -25.91
CA GLU A 64 -26.89 28.71 -26.05
C GLU A 64 -27.56 29.06 -24.69
N PRO A 65 -28.66 29.84 -24.69
CA PRO A 65 -29.44 30.09 -23.49
C PRO A 65 -29.94 28.77 -22.88
N ILE A 66 -29.68 28.56 -21.58
CA ILE A 66 -29.99 27.32 -20.87
C ILE A 66 -31.52 27.08 -20.76
N ASP A 67 -32.33 28.14 -20.83
CA ASP A 67 -33.82 28.12 -20.79
C ASP A 67 -34.41 27.17 -19.72
N ASP A 68 -33.72 27.06 -18.57
CA ASP A 68 -34.05 26.18 -17.44
C ASP A 68 -34.28 24.69 -17.81
N ASP A 69 -33.68 24.25 -18.92
CA ASP A 69 -33.75 22.86 -19.39
C ASP A 69 -32.62 22.03 -18.77
N VAL A 70 -33.01 21.07 -17.93
CA VAL A 70 -32.11 20.18 -17.21
C VAL A 70 -31.30 19.29 -18.17
N ASP A 71 -31.82 18.98 -19.37
CA ASP A 71 -31.13 18.15 -20.36
C ASP A 71 -29.97 18.90 -21.04
N ARG A 72 -29.87 20.23 -20.84
CA ARG A 72 -28.84 21.10 -21.43
C ARG A 72 -27.71 21.43 -20.46
N ILE A 73 -27.73 20.87 -19.25
CA ILE A 73 -26.68 21.02 -18.24
C ILE A 73 -26.01 19.68 -17.95
N VAL A 74 -24.74 19.72 -17.54
CA VAL A 74 -24.07 18.51 -17.01
C VAL A 74 -24.60 18.30 -15.60
N SER A 75 -25.29 17.18 -15.36
CA SER A 75 -25.80 16.84 -14.03
C SER A 75 -24.63 16.55 -13.08
N TYR A 76 -24.76 16.94 -11.82
CA TYR A 76 -23.85 16.51 -10.76
C TYR A 76 -23.93 14.99 -10.52
N ASP A 77 -25.01 14.33 -10.96
CA ASP A 77 -25.14 12.86 -10.95
C ASP A 77 -24.01 12.20 -11.75
N THR A 78 -23.50 12.86 -12.81
CA THR A 78 -22.34 12.39 -13.56
C THR A 78 -21.11 12.19 -12.67
N LEU A 79 -20.95 12.98 -11.60
CA LEU A 79 -19.84 12.85 -10.65
C LEU A 79 -20.03 11.65 -9.73
N THR A 80 -21.22 11.49 -9.15
CA THR A 80 -21.53 10.37 -8.26
C THR A 80 -21.55 9.04 -9.01
N ASP A 81 -22.05 9.03 -10.25
CA ASP A 81 -22.06 7.86 -11.13
C ASP A 81 -20.65 7.46 -11.56
N ALA A 82 -19.78 8.43 -11.87
CA ALA A 82 -18.39 8.16 -12.19
C ALA A 82 -17.66 7.51 -11.00
N ILE A 83 -17.90 8.01 -9.78
CA ILE A 83 -17.35 7.43 -8.55
C ILE A 83 -17.90 6.01 -8.34
N ALA A 84 -19.21 5.82 -8.39
CA ALA A 84 -19.84 4.52 -8.19
C ALA A 84 -19.36 3.49 -9.21
N ALA A 85 -19.26 3.88 -10.49
CA ALA A 85 -18.79 3.00 -11.55
C ALA A 85 -17.29 2.65 -11.40
N SER A 86 -16.45 3.60 -10.98
CA SER A 86 -15.04 3.33 -10.67
C SER A 86 -14.87 2.38 -9.47
N LEU A 87 -15.73 2.50 -8.45
CA LEU A 87 -15.70 1.62 -7.28
C LEU A 87 -16.26 0.21 -7.58
N ALA A 88 -17.17 0.09 -8.55
CA ALA A 88 -17.80 -1.17 -8.92
C ALA A 88 -17.00 -2.01 -9.93
N GLU A 89 -16.01 -1.42 -10.60
CA GLU A 89 -15.24 -2.08 -11.67
C GLU A 89 -14.32 -3.18 -11.10
N GLU A 90 -13.48 -2.82 -10.14
CA GLU A 90 -12.59 -3.75 -9.44
C GLU A 90 -12.18 -3.19 -8.08
N ARG A 91 -11.75 -4.08 -7.16
CA ARG A 91 -11.13 -3.63 -5.91
C ARG A 91 -9.81 -2.95 -6.24
N LEU A 92 -9.71 -1.68 -5.92
CA LEU A 92 -8.48 -0.91 -6.12
C LEU A 92 -7.59 -0.96 -4.88
N ASN A 93 -6.28 -0.95 -5.13
CA ASN A 93 -5.27 -0.88 -4.07
C ASN A 93 -4.90 0.56 -3.71
N LEU A 94 -4.96 1.48 -4.69
CA LEU A 94 -4.42 2.84 -4.58
C LEU A 94 -5.51 3.89 -4.79
N LEU A 95 -5.51 4.94 -3.95
CA LEU A 95 -6.41 6.09 -4.13
C LEU A 95 -6.07 6.86 -5.41
N GLU A 96 -4.80 6.83 -5.82
CA GLU A 96 -4.27 7.41 -7.04
C GLU A 96 -4.94 6.80 -8.27
N THR A 97 -5.02 5.46 -8.32
CA THR A 97 -5.67 4.74 -9.43
C THR A 97 -7.15 5.08 -9.47
N LEU A 98 -7.82 5.12 -8.31
CA LEU A 98 -9.22 5.50 -8.22
C LEU A 98 -9.45 6.94 -8.72
N ALA A 99 -8.63 7.89 -8.27
CA ALA A 99 -8.70 9.27 -8.70
C ALA A 99 -8.53 9.40 -10.22
N GLU A 100 -7.57 8.67 -10.80
CA GLU A 100 -7.31 8.67 -12.25
C GLU A 100 -8.47 8.08 -13.04
N GLN A 101 -9.08 6.99 -12.57
CA GLN A 101 -10.25 6.41 -13.21
C GLN A 101 -11.46 7.35 -13.16
N ILE A 102 -11.72 7.98 -12.00
CA ILE A 102 -12.77 9.00 -11.86
C ILE A 102 -12.52 10.15 -12.83
N ALA A 103 -11.29 10.68 -12.87
CA ALA A 103 -10.92 11.76 -13.76
C ALA A 103 -11.13 11.41 -15.24
N ARG A 104 -10.72 10.20 -15.66
CA ARG A 104 -10.95 9.70 -17.03
C ARG A 104 -12.43 9.57 -17.37
N ARG A 105 -13.25 9.03 -16.46
CA ARG A 105 -14.70 8.87 -16.66
C ARG A 105 -15.37 10.23 -16.80
N VAL A 106 -15.10 11.18 -15.90
CA VAL A 106 -15.69 12.52 -16.00
C VAL A 106 -15.20 13.27 -17.25
N LEU A 107 -13.92 13.20 -17.59
CA LEU A 107 -13.38 13.88 -18.79
C LEU A 107 -13.86 13.27 -20.12
N SER A 108 -14.58 12.14 -20.10
CA SER A 108 -15.28 11.62 -21.27
C SER A 108 -16.53 12.44 -21.62
N GLU A 109 -17.07 13.22 -20.68
CA GLU A 109 -18.13 14.19 -20.91
C GLU A 109 -17.62 15.29 -21.86
N PRO A 110 -18.22 15.50 -23.05
CA PRO A 110 -17.71 16.43 -24.05
C PRO A 110 -17.48 17.86 -23.54
N ARG A 111 -18.28 18.30 -22.57
CA ARG A 111 -18.19 19.65 -21.99
C ARG A 111 -17.12 19.76 -20.90
N ALA A 112 -16.65 18.65 -20.33
CA ALA A 112 -15.65 18.67 -19.27
C ALA A 112 -14.26 19.01 -19.83
N ARG A 113 -13.63 20.04 -19.26
CA ARG A 113 -12.31 20.53 -19.72
C ARG A 113 -11.21 20.25 -18.72
N ARG A 114 -11.51 20.37 -17.44
CA ARG A 114 -10.55 20.18 -16.36
C ARG A 114 -11.27 19.63 -15.15
N ILE A 115 -10.62 18.71 -14.45
CA ILE A 115 -11.14 18.13 -13.22
C ILE A 115 -10.07 18.18 -12.13
N PHE A 116 -10.52 18.46 -10.92
CA PHE A 116 -9.77 18.29 -9.68
C PHE A 116 -10.46 17.20 -8.88
N VAL A 117 -9.73 16.17 -8.49
CA VAL A 117 -10.25 15.05 -7.67
C VAL A 117 -9.41 14.98 -6.42
N ARG A 118 -10.03 15.18 -5.26
CA ARG A 118 -9.46 14.91 -3.94
C ARG A 118 -10.18 13.73 -3.31
N ILE A 119 -9.39 12.76 -2.85
CA ILE A 119 -9.89 11.55 -2.18
C ILE A 119 -9.15 11.42 -0.86
N GLU A 120 -9.87 11.35 0.26
CA GLU A 120 -9.30 11.26 1.60
C GLU A 120 -9.88 10.07 2.38
N LYS A 121 -9.02 9.28 3.02
CA LYS A 121 -9.40 8.32 4.07
C LYS A 121 -9.58 9.07 5.39
N LEU A 122 -10.73 8.86 6.03
CA LEU A 122 -11.09 9.58 7.26
C LEU A 122 -10.60 8.89 8.54
N ASP A 123 -10.29 7.60 8.46
CA ASP A 123 -10.17 6.73 9.65
C ASP A 123 -8.75 6.16 9.87
N ARG A 124 -7.73 6.69 9.18
CA ARG A 124 -6.33 6.22 9.30
C ARG A 124 -5.54 6.84 10.46
N GLY A 125 -6.16 7.65 11.30
CA GLY A 125 -5.55 8.33 12.44
C GLY A 125 -6.36 9.57 12.86
N PRO A 126 -5.81 10.46 13.71
CA PRO A 126 -6.46 11.73 14.07
C PRO A 126 -6.41 12.78 12.93
N PHE A 127 -6.00 12.37 11.73
CA PHE A 127 -5.78 13.20 10.55
C PHE A 127 -6.36 12.53 9.32
N ARG A 128 -6.60 13.31 8.26
CA ARG A 128 -7.00 12.80 6.94
C ARG A 128 -5.78 12.56 6.08
N LEU A 129 -5.75 11.43 5.38
CA LEU A 129 -4.73 11.10 4.39
C LEU A 129 -5.41 10.91 3.05
N GLY A 130 -4.84 11.48 2.00
CA GLY A 130 -5.48 11.45 0.71
C GLY A 130 -4.57 11.87 -0.43
N VAL A 131 -5.13 11.80 -1.63
CA VAL A 131 -4.49 12.26 -2.85
C VAL A 131 -5.33 13.36 -3.47
N GLU A 132 -4.68 14.27 -4.16
CA GLU A 132 -5.36 15.21 -5.04
C GLU A 132 -4.68 15.22 -6.40
N ILE A 133 -5.48 15.08 -7.45
CA ILE A 133 -5.01 15.20 -8.83
C ILE A 133 -5.76 16.31 -9.55
N MET A 134 -5.09 16.86 -10.55
CA MET A 134 -5.69 17.70 -11.57
C MET A 134 -5.43 17.07 -12.93
N ARG A 135 -6.47 16.96 -13.75
CA ARG A 135 -6.38 16.50 -15.14
C ARG A 135 -7.08 17.49 -16.06
N GLU A 136 -6.52 17.68 -17.24
CA GLU A 136 -7.12 18.47 -18.33
C GLU A 136 -7.40 17.55 -19.53
N GLN A 137 -8.47 17.85 -20.26
CA GLN A 137 -8.80 17.17 -21.51
C GLN A 137 -7.64 17.35 -22.51
N GLY A 138 -7.00 16.25 -22.91
CA GLY A 138 -5.83 16.26 -23.81
C GLY A 138 -4.48 16.55 -23.13
N GLY A 139 -4.41 16.61 -21.79
CA GLY A 139 -3.17 16.74 -21.03
C GLY A 139 -2.41 15.42 -20.89
N ALA A 140 -1.07 15.48 -20.92
CA ALA A 140 -0.19 14.33 -20.79
C ALA A 140 -0.26 13.69 -19.38
N GLU A 141 -0.15 12.36 -19.35
CA GLU A 141 -0.14 11.51 -18.16
C GLU A 141 1.06 11.79 -17.24
N GLY A 142 0.84 11.73 -15.92
CA GLY A 142 1.87 11.37 -14.94
C GLY A 142 2.42 12.50 -14.05
N LEU A 143 2.03 12.50 -12.77
CA LEU A 143 2.85 13.04 -11.69
C LEU A 143 3.06 11.92 -10.67
N THR A 144 4.31 11.53 -10.46
CA THR A 144 4.76 10.56 -9.46
C THR A 144 4.76 11.21 -8.06
N PRO A 145 4.30 10.52 -6.99
CA PRO A 145 4.33 11.05 -5.63
C PRO A 145 5.75 11.30 -5.11
N VAL A 146 5.89 12.28 -4.21
CA VAL A 146 7.13 12.59 -3.48
C VAL A 146 7.32 11.59 -2.34
N GLU A 147 8.36 10.76 -2.40
CA GLU A 147 8.70 9.78 -1.37
C GLU A 147 9.42 10.42 -0.17
N VAL A 148 8.87 10.25 1.03
CA VAL A 148 9.65 10.34 2.27
C VAL A 148 10.41 9.01 2.41
N LEU A 149 11.73 9.05 2.60
CA LEU A 149 12.55 7.83 2.72
C LEU A 149 12.19 7.06 4.00
N ALA A 150 11.88 5.76 3.88
CA ALA A 150 11.65 4.89 5.03
C ALA A 150 12.98 4.61 5.76
N PRO A 151 13.00 4.52 7.10
CA PRO A 151 14.20 4.05 7.81
C PRO A 151 14.50 2.60 7.43
N PRO A 152 15.79 2.21 7.27
CA PRO A 152 16.15 0.87 6.87
C PRO A 152 15.86 -0.14 8.00
N PRO A 153 15.28 -1.33 7.69
CA PRO A 153 14.84 -2.29 8.68
C PRO A 153 15.96 -3.25 9.13
N ALA A 154 15.70 -3.99 10.21
CA ALA A 154 16.37 -5.26 10.49
C ALA A 154 15.51 -6.41 9.96
N VAL A 155 16.14 -7.39 9.34
CA VAL A 155 15.45 -8.63 8.91
C VAL A 155 15.78 -9.74 9.90
N VAL A 156 14.76 -10.40 10.43
CA VAL A 156 14.89 -11.43 11.47
C VAL A 156 14.31 -12.73 10.95
N PHE A 157 15.14 -13.74 10.76
CA PHE A 157 14.67 -15.11 10.54
C PHE A 157 14.15 -15.70 11.84
N VAL A 158 12.99 -16.36 11.79
CA VAL A 158 12.34 -17.03 12.91
C VAL A 158 12.14 -18.50 12.55
N SER A 159 12.81 -19.41 13.26
CA SER A 159 12.65 -20.86 13.02
C SER A 159 11.32 -21.40 13.54
N ASN A 160 10.90 -22.58 13.07
CA ASN A 160 9.72 -23.26 13.58
C ASN A 160 9.77 -23.47 15.10
N ALA A 161 10.97 -23.73 15.65
CA ALA A 161 11.16 -23.87 17.10
C ALA A 161 10.92 -22.55 17.84
N ALA A 162 11.43 -21.43 17.32
CA ALA A 162 11.17 -20.11 17.88
C ALA A 162 9.70 -19.72 17.78
N MET A 163 9.08 -19.98 16.63
CA MET A 163 7.67 -19.73 16.39
C MET A 163 6.76 -20.53 17.31
N ALA A 164 7.18 -21.70 17.79
CA ALA A 164 6.41 -22.57 18.68
C ALA A 164 6.60 -22.21 20.17
N ASP A 165 7.69 -21.55 20.54
CA ASP A 165 8.08 -21.29 21.93
C ASP A 165 7.26 -20.20 22.61
N ALA A 166 6.76 -20.47 23.81
CA ALA A 166 5.91 -19.54 24.58
C ALA A 166 6.58 -18.17 24.84
N ARG A 167 7.91 -18.09 24.76
CA ARG A 167 8.70 -16.86 24.95
C ARG A 167 8.72 -15.94 23.74
N PHE A 168 8.12 -16.33 22.61
CA PHE A 168 8.13 -15.54 21.37
C PHE A 168 7.79 -14.06 21.56
N GLY A 169 6.72 -13.74 22.30
CA GLY A 169 6.33 -12.35 22.56
C GLY A 169 7.42 -11.55 23.29
N GLY A 170 8.11 -12.17 24.25
CA GLY A 170 9.22 -11.53 24.99
C GLY A 170 10.49 -11.36 24.15
N TRP A 171 10.74 -12.23 23.18
CA TRP A 171 11.81 -12.03 22.20
C TRP A 171 11.48 -10.89 21.23
N LEU A 172 10.21 -10.79 20.82
CA LEU A 172 9.75 -9.69 19.99
C LEU A 172 9.87 -8.35 20.72
N ASP A 173 9.53 -8.29 22.02
CA ASP A 173 9.73 -7.10 22.85
C ASP A 173 11.21 -6.67 22.89
N GLN A 174 12.13 -7.63 23.03
CA GLN A 174 13.56 -7.36 23.05
C GLN A 174 14.06 -6.85 21.69
N LEU A 175 13.60 -7.42 20.58
CA LEU A 175 13.94 -6.95 19.23
C LEU A 175 13.37 -5.55 18.95
N GLU A 176 12.13 -5.28 19.33
CA GLU A 176 11.50 -3.95 19.17
C GLU A 176 12.20 -2.88 20.03
N SER A 177 12.80 -3.28 21.17
CA SER A 177 13.56 -2.36 22.03
C SER A 177 14.82 -1.77 21.35
N LEU A 178 15.27 -2.34 20.24
CA LEU A 178 16.33 -1.77 19.41
C LEU A 178 15.92 -0.46 18.71
N GLY A 179 14.61 -0.20 18.59
CA GLY A 179 14.09 0.98 17.90
C GLY A 179 14.30 0.96 16.39
N ILE A 180 14.54 -0.21 15.82
CA ILE A 180 14.74 -0.43 14.38
C ILE A 180 13.49 -1.15 13.83
N PRO A 181 12.94 -0.75 12.68
CA PRO A 181 11.82 -1.48 12.06
C PRO A 181 12.16 -2.95 11.83
N LEU A 182 11.21 -3.84 12.09
CA LEU A 182 11.42 -5.29 11.98
C LEU A 182 10.67 -5.88 10.79
N ILE A 183 11.39 -6.67 9.99
CA ILE A 183 10.82 -7.58 9.00
C ILE A 183 11.15 -9.01 9.41
N LEU A 184 10.14 -9.76 9.81
CA LEU A 184 10.27 -11.17 10.18
C LEU A 184 10.19 -12.04 8.92
N THR A 185 11.16 -12.91 8.72
CA THR A 185 11.08 -14.03 7.79
C THR A 185 10.90 -15.32 8.58
N VAL A 186 10.16 -16.26 8.04
CA VAL A 186 9.83 -17.50 8.75
C VAL A 186 10.36 -18.71 8.00
N GLU A 187 10.65 -19.77 8.73
CA GLU A 187 10.91 -21.07 8.15
C GLU A 187 9.66 -21.61 7.44
N ALA A 188 9.84 -22.48 6.44
CA ALA A 188 8.71 -23.18 5.84
C ALA A 188 8.01 -24.08 6.87
N SER A 189 6.70 -24.29 6.70
CA SER A 189 5.91 -25.16 7.57
C SER A 189 6.52 -26.55 7.69
N GLY A 190 6.61 -27.06 8.91
CA GLY A 190 7.01 -28.45 9.17
C GLY A 190 5.99 -29.49 8.69
N ILE A 191 4.80 -29.05 8.24
CA ILE A 191 3.80 -29.92 7.60
C ILE A 191 4.20 -30.10 6.13
N ALA A 192 4.33 -31.36 5.70
CA ALA A 192 4.69 -31.67 4.32
C ALA A 192 3.69 -31.07 3.32
N ALA A 193 4.19 -30.18 2.46
CA ALA A 193 3.41 -29.61 1.37
C ALA A 193 3.20 -30.64 0.23
N PRO A 194 2.11 -30.53 -0.54
CA PRO A 194 1.91 -31.32 -1.75
C PRO A 194 3.11 -31.24 -2.69
N GLN A 195 3.41 -32.29 -3.44
CA GLN A 195 4.54 -32.28 -4.38
C GLN A 195 4.04 -32.27 -5.82
N SER A 196 4.71 -31.53 -6.69
CA SER A 196 4.41 -31.42 -8.11
C SER A 196 5.63 -31.77 -8.95
N ALA A 197 5.41 -32.56 -10.01
CA ALA A 197 6.45 -32.83 -11.00
C ALA A 197 6.85 -31.58 -11.81
N GLY A 198 6.00 -30.55 -11.85
CA GLY A 198 6.24 -29.32 -12.59
C GLY A 198 7.09 -28.33 -11.79
N ARG A 199 8.29 -27.99 -12.27
CA ARG A 199 9.24 -27.10 -11.56
C ARG A 199 8.62 -25.77 -11.11
N MET A 200 7.85 -25.11 -11.97
CA MET A 200 7.22 -23.82 -11.64
C MET A 200 6.11 -23.97 -10.60
N ALA A 201 5.37 -25.08 -10.65
CA ALA A 201 4.34 -25.38 -9.67
C ALA A 201 4.97 -25.73 -8.31
N GLN A 202 6.02 -26.56 -8.29
CA GLN A 202 6.77 -26.88 -7.08
C GLN A 202 7.32 -25.62 -6.41
N ARG A 203 7.97 -24.74 -7.20
CA ARG A 203 8.48 -23.46 -6.69
C ARG A 203 7.40 -22.60 -6.00
N ARG A 204 6.17 -22.58 -6.54
CA ARG A 204 5.04 -21.87 -5.92
C ARG A 204 4.56 -22.55 -4.64
N ILE A 205 4.48 -23.88 -4.64
CA ILE A 205 4.12 -24.66 -3.45
C ILE A 205 5.12 -24.39 -2.31
N ASP A 206 6.42 -24.36 -2.61
CA ASP A 206 7.47 -24.12 -1.61
C ASP A 206 7.33 -22.71 -1.00
N LEU A 207 7.03 -21.69 -1.82
CA LEU A 207 6.74 -20.33 -1.34
C LEU A 207 5.48 -20.28 -0.48
N LEU A 208 4.41 -20.97 -0.89
CA LEU A 208 3.16 -21.06 -0.11
C LEU A 208 3.38 -21.75 1.23
N ALA A 209 4.30 -22.71 1.33
CA ALA A 209 4.63 -23.36 2.60
C ALA A 209 5.27 -22.38 3.61
N ILE A 210 6.04 -21.40 3.12
CA ILE A 210 6.58 -20.31 3.95
C ILE A 210 5.46 -19.35 4.34
N GLU A 211 4.58 -18.97 3.40
CA GLU A 211 3.45 -18.06 3.69
C GLU A 211 2.47 -18.64 4.70
N GLN A 212 2.22 -19.95 4.67
CA GLN A 212 1.40 -20.60 5.70
C GLN A 212 1.95 -20.32 7.10
N ASN A 213 3.27 -20.42 7.29
CA ASN A 213 3.90 -20.09 8.55
C ASN A 213 3.85 -18.60 8.89
N ALA A 214 3.90 -17.72 7.88
CA ALA A 214 3.75 -16.28 8.12
C ALA A 214 2.40 -15.98 8.77
N TRP A 215 1.33 -16.63 8.30
CA TRP A 215 -0.01 -16.52 8.89
C TRP A 215 -0.13 -17.20 10.26
N VAL A 216 0.54 -18.33 10.47
CA VAL A 216 0.60 -18.97 11.79
C VAL A 216 1.27 -18.05 12.81
N LEU A 217 2.36 -17.37 12.44
CA LEU A 217 3.04 -16.42 13.30
C LEU A 217 2.17 -15.19 13.59
N ALA A 218 1.49 -14.65 12.57
CA ALA A 218 0.57 -13.54 12.71
C ALA A 218 -0.61 -13.84 13.65
N GLY A 219 -1.07 -15.09 13.69
CA GLY A 219 -2.08 -15.53 14.67
C GLY A 219 -1.55 -15.70 16.10
N ARG A 220 -0.24 -15.57 16.33
CA ARG A 220 0.41 -15.74 17.64
C ARG A 220 0.60 -14.43 18.39
N ASP A 221 0.81 -13.33 17.66
CA ASP A 221 1.03 -11.99 18.23
C ASP A 221 0.42 -10.94 17.29
N ASP A 222 -0.48 -10.10 17.81
CA ASP A 222 -1.22 -9.10 17.02
C ASP A 222 -0.33 -8.03 16.37
N ARG A 223 0.94 -7.91 16.80
CA ARG A 223 1.92 -7.01 16.18
C ARG A 223 2.45 -7.54 14.85
N CYS A 224 2.31 -8.83 14.57
CA CYS A 224 2.89 -9.49 13.40
C CYS A 224 2.02 -9.28 12.15
N LEU A 225 2.19 -8.15 11.46
CA LEU A 225 1.46 -7.84 10.22
C LEU A 225 2.06 -8.57 9.00
N VAL A 226 1.30 -9.49 8.38
CA VAL A 226 1.74 -10.14 7.14
C VAL A 226 1.68 -9.17 5.96
N VAL A 227 2.78 -9.05 5.20
CA VAL A 227 2.88 -8.19 4.01
C VAL A 227 3.59 -8.92 2.87
N ASP A 228 3.26 -8.58 1.63
CA ASP A 228 3.77 -9.28 0.44
C ASP A 228 4.47 -8.36 -0.57
N SER A 229 4.70 -7.09 -0.22
CA SER A 229 5.28 -6.10 -1.13
C SER A 229 6.23 -5.10 -0.46
N ARG A 230 7.16 -4.56 -1.26
CA ARG A 230 8.15 -3.55 -0.83
C ARG A 230 7.47 -2.28 -0.28
N THR A 231 6.44 -1.79 -0.96
CA THR A 231 5.71 -0.59 -0.54
C THR A 231 5.05 -0.78 0.84
N GLU A 232 4.55 -1.99 1.13
CA GLU A 232 3.98 -2.29 2.43
C GLU A 232 5.05 -2.28 3.54
N PHE A 233 6.22 -2.86 3.28
CA PHE A 233 7.36 -2.80 4.21
C PHE A 233 7.80 -1.37 4.51
N GLU A 234 7.94 -0.53 3.48
CA GLU A 234 8.38 0.86 3.65
C GLU A 234 7.38 1.69 4.47
N TYR A 235 6.08 1.44 4.29
CA TYR A 235 5.06 2.07 5.11
C TYR A 235 5.07 1.56 6.55
N ALA A 236 5.21 0.25 6.76
CA ALA A 236 5.30 -0.32 8.11
C ALA A 236 6.54 0.22 8.85
N ALA A 237 7.67 0.36 8.16
CA ALA A 237 8.88 0.95 8.70
C ALA A 237 8.70 2.42 9.14
N LYS A 238 7.92 3.21 8.37
CA LYS A 238 7.57 4.60 8.75
C LYS A 238 6.62 4.68 9.95
N THR A 239 5.79 3.66 10.15
CA THR A 239 4.74 3.64 11.18
C THR A 239 5.12 2.82 12.42
N GLY A 240 6.30 2.21 12.42
CA GLY A 240 6.81 1.41 13.54
C GLY A 240 6.10 0.06 13.72
N GLN A 241 5.50 -0.48 12.66
CA GLN A 241 4.83 -1.77 12.70
C GLN A 241 5.80 -2.90 12.37
N THR A 242 5.82 -3.94 13.19
CA THR A 242 6.51 -5.20 12.90
C THR A 242 5.78 -5.93 11.76
N THR A 243 6.54 -6.42 10.78
CA THR A 243 5.97 -7.14 9.62
C THR A 243 6.46 -8.56 9.53
N VAL A 244 5.66 -9.44 8.91
CA VAL A 244 6.03 -10.81 8.55
C VAL A 244 5.95 -10.95 7.04
N TRP A 245 7.01 -11.44 6.42
CA TRP A 245 7.11 -11.52 4.97
C TRP A 245 6.34 -12.72 4.40
N ALA A 246 5.41 -12.45 3.49
CA ALA A 246 4.82 -13.42 2.58
C ALA A 246 5.56 -13.38 1.22
N PRO A 247 6.44 -14.36 0.90
CA PRO A 247 7.42 -14.19 -0.17
C PRO A 247 6.92 -14.32 -1.60
N SER A 248 5.76 -14.93 -1.87
CA SER A 248 5.41 -15.37 -3.24
C SER A 248 5.41 -14.22 -4.23
N LYS A 249 4.75 -13.11 -3.88
CA LYS A 249 4.62 -11.96 -4.79
C LYS A 249 6.00 -11.40 -5.16
N MET A 250 6.79 -11.01 -4.15
CA MET A 250 8.11 -10.42 -4.37
C MET A 250 9.07 -11.36 -5.10
N VAL A 251 9.10 -12.65 -4.74
CA VAL A 251 10.03 -13.62 -5.35
C VAL A 251 9.63 -13.97 -6.78
N LEU A 252 8.33 -14.03 -7.10
CA LEU A 252 7.85 -14.36 -8.45
C LEU A 252 7.88 -13.16 -9.40
N ASP A 253 7.71 -11.94 -8.88
CA ASP A 253 7.76 -10.69 -9.65
C ASP A 253 9.20 -10.17 -9.83
N ALA A 254 10.20 -10.78 -9.16
CA ALA A 254 11.59 -10.34 -9.18
C ALA A 254 12.22 -10.42 -10.59
N VAL A 255 12.76 -9.29 -11.05
CA VAL A 255 13.56 -9.19 -12.29
C VAL A 255 15.03 -9.56 -12.02
N GLU A 256 15.51 -9.30 -10.81
CA GLU A 256 16.82 -9.72 -10.31
C GLU A 256 16.81 -11.21 -9.91
N PRO A 257 17.99 -11.85 -9.74
CA PRO A 257 18.06 -13.26 -9.40
C PRO A 257 17.32 -13.54 -8.09
N ALA A 258 16.15 -14.17 -8.21
CA ALA A 258 15.43 -14.72 -7.08
C ALA A 258 16.28 -15.80 -6.37
N PRO A 259 16.02 -16.10 -5.08
CA PRO A 259 16.73 -17.15 -4.37
C PRO A 259 16.72 -18.47 -5.15
N HIS A 260 17.89 -19.11 -5.23
CA HIS A 260 18.05 -20.34 -5.98
C HIS A 260 17.47 -21.51 -5.21
N ASP A 261 17.74 -21.56 -3.91
CA ASP A 261 17.14 -22.52 -2.97
C ASP A 261 16.15 -21.80 -2.05
N LEU A 262 14.87 -22.15 -2.16
CA LEU A 262 13.81 -21.59 -1.30
C LEU A 262 13.75 -22.29 0.06
N GLY A 263 14.39 -23.46 0.19
CA GLY A 263 14.49 -24.20 1.45
C GLY A 263 15.65 -23.74 2.32
N ASP A 264 16.56 -22.91 1.79
CA ASP A 264 17.68 -22.34 2.53
C ASP A 264 17.27 -21.00 3.19
N PRO A 265 17.12 -20.96 4.52
CA PRO A 265 16.74 -19.74 5.23
C PRO A 265 17.73 -18.58 5.03
N GLY A 266 19.02 -18.88 4.91
CA GLY A 266 20.07 -17.87 4.74
C GLY A 266 19.96 -17.16 3.40
N GLN A 267 19.66 -17.90 2.33
CA GLN A 267 19.41 -17.32 1.01
C GLN A 267 18.15 -16.45 0.98
N MET A 268 17.05 -16.92 1.57
CA MET A 268 15.79 -16.15 1.65
C MET A 268 15.97 -14.87 2.46
N LEU A 269 16.60 -14.97 3.63
CA LEU A 269 16.93 -13.84 4.50
C LEU A 269 17.85 -12.84 3.80
N GLY A 270 18.95 -13.31 3.20
CA GLY A 270 19.94 -12.47 2.54
C GLY A 270 19.37 -11.75 1.31
N TRP A 271 18.51 -12.43 0.55
CA TRP A 271 17.82 -11.84 -0.59
C TRP A 271 16.90 -10.70 -0.16
N LEU A 272 16.04 -10.91 0.84
CA LEU A 272 15.15 -9.87 1.33
C LEU A 272 15.93 -8.72 1.96
N ALA A 273 16.94 -9.01 2.78
CA ALA A 273 17.79 -8.00 3.41
C ALA A 273 18.49 -7.11 2.38
N THR A 274 18.90 -7.66 1.23
CA THR A 274 19.47 -6.89 0.12
C THR A 274 18.41 -6.00 -0.53
N HIS A 275 17.22 -6.54 -0.81
CA HIS A 275 16.13 -5.80 -1.46
C HIS A 275 15.56 -4.67 -0.60
N MET A 276 15.68 -4.79 0.73
CA MET A 276 15.19 -3.83 1.72
C MET A 276 16.29 -2.95 2.30
N GLU A 277 17.54 -3.07 1.83
CA GLU A 277 18.70 -2.32 2.35
C GLU A 277 18.84 -2.44 3.88
N ALA A 278 18.64 -3.64 4.40
CA ALA A 278 18.54 -3.88 5.83
C ALA A 278 19.84 -3.58 6.58
N VAL A 279 19.72 -2.92 7.74
CA VAL A 279 20.87 -2.58 8.60
C VAL A 279 21.41 -3.75 9.39
N ALA A 280 20.57 -4.76 9.63
CA ALA A 280 20.93 -5.93 10.42
C ALA A 280 20.17 -7.17 9.93
N ARG A 281 20.80 -8.32 10.17
CA ARG A 281 20.24 -9.65 9.88
C ARG A 281 20.40 -10.50 11.12
N TYR A 282 19.28 -10.96 11.67
CA TYR A 282 19.25 -11.82 12.84
C TYR A 282 18.61 -13.16 12.51
N ALA A 283 18.96 -14.20 13.26
CA ALA A 283 18.33 -15.51 13.19
C ALA A 283 17.92 -15.95 14.59
N LEU A 284 16.65 -15.75 14.93
CA LEU A 284 16.02 -16.26 16.14
C LEU A 284 15.67 -17.73 15.92
N SER A 285 16.61 -18.61 16.27
CA SER A 285 16.56 -20.01 15.86
C SER A 285 17.33 -20.92 16.81
N ASP A 286 16.96 -22.20 16.78
CA ASP A 286 17.62 -23.29 17.48
C ASP A 286 18.97 -23.69 16.83
N GLN A 287 19.18 -23.33 15.56
CA GLN A 287 20.43 -23.53 14.82
C GLN A 287 20.92 -22.21 14.20
N ALA A 288 22.23 -22.07 14.01
CA ALA A 288 22.79 -20.91 13.33
C ALA A 288 22.40 -20.90 11.84
N ILE A 289 22.15 -19.72 11.29
CA ILE A 289 21.82 -19.49 9.87
C ILE A 289 22.94 -18.67 9.24
N ASP A 290 23.38 -19.09 8.05
CA ASP A 290 24.46 -18.39 7.35
C ASP A 290 24.06 -16.95 6.99
N GLY A 291 25.01 -16.03 7.12
CA GLY A 291 24.80 -14.61 6.82
C GLY A 291 23.94 -13.84 7.83
N ALA A 292 23.66 -14.38 9.02
CA ALA A 292 22.88 -13.75 10.08
C ALA A 292 23.54 -13.84 11.46
N VAL A 293 23.29 -12.86 12.33
CA VAL A 293 23.65 -12.96 13.76
C VAL A 293 22.72 -13.95 14.43
N HIS A 294 23.28 -15.02 14.99
CA HIS A 294 22.50 -16.06 15.66
C HIS A 294 21.99 -15.56 17.03
N LEU A 295 20.67 -15.61 17.20
CA LEU A 295 19.95 -15.33 18.43
C LEU A 295 19.41 -16.66 18.97
N PRO A 296 20.09 -17.30 19.94
CA PRO A 296 19.65 -18.57 20.47
C PRO A 296 18.35 -18.42 21.27
N LEU A 297 17.60 -19.52 21.41
CA LEU A 297 16.30 -19.56 22.11
C LEU A 297 16.45 -19.55 23.64
N VAL A 298 17.08 -18.50 24.16
CA VAL A 298 17.31 -18.20 25.58
C VAL A 298 16.46 -17.01 26.02
N ASP A 299 16.27 -16.80 27.32
CA ASP A 299 15.36 -15.76 27.79
C ASP A 299 15.84 -14.34 27.43
N ASP A 300 17.15 -14.08 27.53
CA ASP A 300 17.78 -12.80 27.19
C ASP A 300 18.60 -12.92 25.89
N LEU A 301 18.14 -12.25 24.83
CA LEU A 301 18.78 -12.29 23.52
C LEU A 301 20.11 -11.51 23.51
N PRO A 302 21.17 -12.04 22.89
CA PRO A 302 22.46 -11.36 22.79
C PRO A 302 22.43 -10.28 21.70
N LEU A 303 21.62 -9.23 21.89
CA LEU A 303 21.42 -8.16 20.90
C LEU A 303 22.58 -7.12 20.87
N GLY A 304 23.57 -7.27 21.74
CA GLY A 304 24.78 -6.45 21.76
C GLY A 304 25.92 -7.10 20.97
N GLY A 305 26.10 -6.69 19.71
CA GLY A 305 27.18 -7.11 18.83
C GLY A 305 27.38 -6.13 17.69
#